data_AF-A0A6J5GYH6-F1
#
_entry.id   AF-A0A6J5GYH6-F1
#
_cell.length_a   1.000
_cell.length_b   1.000
_cell.length_c   1.000
_cell.angle_alpha   90.00
_cell.angle_beta   90.00
_cell.angle_gamma   90.00
#
_symmetry.space_group_name_H-M   'P 1'
#
loop_
_entity.id
_entity.type
_entity.pdbx_description
1 polymer ?
#
loop_
_entity_poly.entity_id
_entity_poly.type
_entity_poly.pdbx_seq_one_letter_code
_entity_poly.pdbx_strand_id
1 'polypeptide(L)'
;MAHERCEQCGNPTPPWDIIDFSEDGNSYALLCTPCFNATIAELTGFTDFENVRLEPIRMTDCTGEPHQFHFQFRLQGTMIILDAFELCGDLRCGYQFQLTGEPDDDVFVLLGHLVERIRRTLSVRHIDFQERQIIDSTVRGRIDLDEAQDGLLPLVVVDGKEVTWKEFGRMLTSVQGGRWKPSPAFIQALDEAALGPRRCPML
;
A
#
# COMPACT_ATOMS: atom_id res chain seq x y z
N MET A 1 7.18 -18.69 0.13
CA MET A 1 8.62 -18.35 0.08
C MET A 1 9.21 -18.63 1.45
N ALA A 2 10.54 -18.70 1.64
CA ALA A 2 11.08 -19.00 2.97
C ALA A 2 10.86 -17.78 3.88
N HIS A 3 10.37 -17.98 5.10
CA HIS A 3 10.34 -16.93 6.11
C HIS A 3 11.77 -16.54 6.44
N GLU A 4 12.07 -15.26 6.37
CA GLU A 4 13.34 -14.74 6.87
C GLU A 4 13.29 -14.63 8.39
N ARG A 5 14.44 -14.58 9.04
CA ARG A 5 14.50 -14.40 10.48
C ARG A 5 14.93 -12.98 10.75
N CYS A 6 14.19 -12.28 11.62
CA CYS A 6 14.62 -10.98 12.07
C CYS A 6 15.98 -11.09 12.75
N GLU A 7 16.95 -10.28 12.33
CA GLU A 7 18.33 -10.32 12.83
C GLU A 7 18.45 -9.86 14.29
N GLN A 8 17.48 -9.07 14.78
CA GLN A 8 17.46 -8.57 16.14
C GLN A 8 16.77 -9.50 17.14
N CYS A 9 15.56 -10.00 16.83
CA CYS A 9 14.82 -10.88 17.75
C CYS A 9 14.88 -12.38 17.39
N GLY A 10 15.40 -12.74 16.22
CA GLY A 10 15.50 -14.13 15.74
C GLY A 10 14.18 -14.79 15.32
N ASN A 11 13.06 -14.07 15.40
CA ASN A 11 11.74 -14.61 15.07
C ASN A 11 11.58 -14.80 13.55
N PRO A 12 10.93 -15.89 13.10
CA PRO A 12 10.52 -16.02 11.72
C PRO A 12 9.54 -14.89 11.37
N THR A 13 9.82 -14.19 10.29
CA THR A 13 9.10 -13.00 9.85
C THR A 13 8.63 -13.22 8.42
N PRO A 14 7.35 -13.00 8.12
CA PRO A 14 6.85 -13.15 6.76
C PRO A 14 7.41 -12.04 5.85
N PRO A 15 7.56 -12.30 4.54
CA PRO A 15 8.10 -11.33 3.58
C PRO A 15 7.43 -9.95 3.59
N TRP A 16 6.13 -9.85 3.90
CA TRP A 16 5.43 -8.57 3.96
C TRP A 16 5.74 -7.73 5.21
N ASP A 17 6.36 -8.32 6.23
CA ASP A 17 6.67 -7.73 7.54
C ASP A 17 8.17 -7.59 7.81
N ILE A 18 9.02 -8.03 6.87
CA ILE A 18 10.47 -7.83 6.92
C ILE A 18 10.82 -6.48 6.29
N ILE A 19 11.72 -5.75 6.94
CA ILE A 19 12.19 -4.43 6.54
C ILE A 19 13.71 -4.51 6.41
N ASP A 20 14.20 -4.11 5.25
CA ASP A 20 15.63 -3.90 5.03
C ASP A 20 16.02 -2.54 5.63
N PHE A 21 16.79 -2.57 6.72
CA PHE A 21 17.19 -1.39 7.47
C PHE A 21 18.68 -1.13 7.32
N SER A 22 19.03 0.10 6.97
CA SER A 22 20.41 0.58 6.98
C SER A 22 20.50 1.91 7.72
N GLU A 23 21.34 1.96 8.75
CA GLU A 23 21.59 3.17 9.52
C GLU A 23 22.52 4.14 8.77
N ASP A 24 23.51 3.61 8.05
CA ASP A 24 24.61 4.37 7.44
C ASP A 24 24.82 4.08 5.94
N GLY A 25 23.94 3.27 5.33
CA GLY A 25 24.04 2.85 3.92
C GLY A 25 25.06 1.74 3.64
N ASN A 26 25.87 1.36 4.62
CA ASN A 26 26.97 0.38 4.47
C ASN A 26 26.70 -0.96 5.14
N SER A 27 25.78 -1.00 6.11
CA SER A 27 25.28 -2.22 6.73
C SER A 27 23.77 -2.30 6.58
N TYR A 28 23.28 -3.47 6.18
CA TYR A 28 21.86 -3.78 6.02
C TYR A 28 21.50 -4.86 7.01
N ALA A 29 20.40 -4.69 7.73
CA ALA A 29 19.86 -5.65 8.68
C ALA A 29 18.38 -5.92 8.35
N LEU A 30 18.01 -7.20 8.34
CA LEU A 30 16.63 -7.62 8.14
C LEU A 30 15.86 -7.59 9.46
N LEU A 31 14.98 -6.61 9.63
CA LEU A 31 14.22 -6.40 10.86
C LEU A 31 12.73 -6.68 10.64
N CYS A 32 12.08 -7.31 11.63
CA CYS A 32 10.62 -7.31 11.67
C CYS A 32 10.11 -5.94 12.13
N THR A 33 8.88 -5.59 11.75
CA THR A 33 8.27 -4.29 12.10
C THR A 33 8.45 -3.86 13.56
N PRO A 34 8.20 -4.71 14.59
CA PRO A 34 8.42 -4.29 15.98
C PRO A 34 9.87 -3.95 16.30
N CYS A 35 10.83 -4.72 15.80
CA CYS A 35 12.25 -4.46 16.03
C CYS A 35 12.68 -3.18 15.32
N PHE A 36 12.25 -2.99 14.07
CA PHE A 36 12.48 -1.76 13.32
C PHE A 36 11.93 -0.53 14.07
N ASN A 37 10.68 -0.58 14.52
CA ASN A 37 10.05 0.52 15.26
C ASN A 37 10.79 0.84 16.56
N ALA A 38 11.24 -0.18 17.30
CA ALA A 38 12.01 0.01 18.52
C ALA A 38 13.34 0.72 18.24
N THR A 39 14.03 0.33 17.16
CA THR A 39 15.27 0.98 16.71
C THR A 39 15.02 2.44 16.34
N ILE A 40 13.98 2.74 15.56
CA ILE A 40 13.66 4.14 15.19
C ILE A 40 13.27 4.95 16.42
N ALA A 41 12.48 4.40 17.34
CA ALA A 41 12.08 5.08 18.57
C ALA A 41 13.29 5.46 19.45
N GLU A 42 14.28 4.57 19.55
CA GLU A 42 15.53 4.85 20.26
C GLU A 42 16.33 5.97 19.56
N LEU A 43 16.49 5.90 18.24
CA LEU A 43 17.23 6.91 17.47
C LEU A 43 16.59 8.30 17.49
N THR A 44 15.26 8.36 17.59
CA THR A 44 14.48 9.60 17.56
C THR A 44 14.10 10.13 18.94
N GLY A 45 14.32 9.33 19.99
CA GLY A 45 14.01 9.69 21.37
C GLY A 45 12.52 9.59 21.74
N PHE A 46 11.70 8.89 20.94
CA PHE A 46 10.30 8.64 21.29
C PHE A 46 10.20 7.51 22.32
N THR A 47 10.08 7.84 23.61
CA THR A 47 10.02 6.85 24.70
C THR A 47 8.66 6.20 24.88
N ASP A 48 7.59 6.89 24.45
CA ASP A 48 6.21 6.51 24.73
C ASP A 48 5.48 5.97 23.49
N PHE A 49 6.23 5.63 22.43
CA PHE A 49 5.66 5.11 21.19
C PHE A 49 5.01 3.72 21.40
N GLU A 50 3.71 3.63 21.11
CA GLU A 50 2.93 2.40 21.26
C GLU A 50 3.21 1.40 20.12
N ASN A 51 4.26 0.59 20.27
CA ASN A 51 4.66 -0.40 19.28
C ASN A 51 3.76 -1.65 19.25
N VAL A 52 2.56 -1.52 18.70
CA VAL A 52 1.54 -2.58 18.67
C VAL A 52 1.56 -3.40 17.37
N ARG A 53 1.21 -4.68 17.48
CA ARG A 53 0.81 -5.50 16.32
C ARG A 53 -0.71 -5.53 16.22
N LEU A 54 -1.21 -5.23 15.03
CA LEU A 54 -2.64 -5.21 14.74
C LEU A 54 -3.06 -6.51 14.07
N GLU A 55 -4.15 -7.10 14.56
CA GLU A 55 -4.71 -8.32 14.00
C GLU A 55 -5.42 -8.06 12.67
N PRO A 56 -5.39 -9.01 11.71
CA PRO A 56 -6.10 -8.87 10.45
C PRO A 56 -7.61 -8.71 10.63
N ILE A 57 -8.23 -7.91 9.76
CA ILE A 57 -9.67 -7.67 9.76
C ILE A 57 -10.28 -8.18 8.46
N ARG A 58 -11.37 -8.95 8.58
CA ARG A 58 -12.18 -9.38 7.43
C ARG A 58 -13.33 -8.43 7.18
N MET A 59 -13.53 -8.07 5.92
CA MET A 59 -14.59 -7.16 5.46
C MET A 59 -15.22 -7.71 4.17
N THR A 60 -16.45 -7.31 3.86
CA THR A 60 -17.14 -7.74 2.63
C THR A 60 -17.43 -6.51 1.80
N ASP A 61 -17.21 -6.62 0.49
CA ASP A 61 -17.49 -5.52 -0.45
C ASP A 61 -18.97 -5.42 -0.84
N CYS A 62 -19.30 -4.45 -1.68
CA CYS A 62 -20.64 -4.25 -2.22
C CYS A 62 -21.13 -5.37 -3.15
N THR A 63 -20.26 -6.29 -3.57
CA THR A 63 -20.61 -7.46 -4.38
C THR A 63 -20.81 -8.73 -3.56
N GLY A 64 -20.47 -8.69 -2.26
CA GLY A 64 -20.51 -9.86 -1.38
C GLY A 64 -19.18 -10.62 -1.32
N GLU A 65 -18.11 -10.13 -1.96
CA GLU A 65 -16.78 -10.72 -1.95
C GLU A 65 -16.08 -10.43 -0.60
N PRO A 66 -15.57 -11.46 0.11
CA PRO A 66 -14.85 -11.26 1.36
C PRO A 66 -13.37 -10.91 1.12
N HIS A 67 -12.92 -9.85 1.78
CA HIS A 67 -11.56 -9.32 1.76
C HIS A 67 -10.92 -9.45 3.15
N GLN A 68 -9.65 -9.80 3.22
CA GLN A 68 -8.89 -9.88 4.47
C GLN A 68 -7.73 -8.89 4.44
N PHE A 69 -7.78 -7.92 5.34
CA PHE A 69 -6.77 -6.87 5.46
C PHE A 69 -5.80 -7.19 6.57
N HIS A 70 -4.52 -7.25 6.22
CA HIS A 70 -3.38 -7.26 7.13
C HIS A 70 -2.88 -5.84 7.33
N PHE A 71 -2.23 -5.59 8.47
CA PHE A 71 -1.76 -4.27 8.85
C PHE A 71 -0.26 -4.29 9.12
N GLN A 72 0.42 -3.20 8.74
CA GLN A 72 1.79 -2.94 9.15
C GLN A 72 1.85 -1.51 9.70
N PHE A 73 2.27 -1.39 10.95
CA PHE A 73 2.37 -0.12 11.67
C PHE A 73 3.83 0.22 11.87
N ARG A 74 4.32 1.25 11.18
CA ARG A 74 5.74 1.64 11.18
C ARG A 74 5.94 3.03 11.78
N LEU A 75 6.95 3.18 12.61
CA LEU A 75 7.54 4.47 12.94
C LEU A 75 8.63 4.76 11.91
N GLN A 76 8.42 5.77 11.07
CA GLN A 76 9.33 6.15 9.99
C GLN A 76 9.89 7.55 10.26
N GLY A 77 11.10 7.63 10.81
CA GLY A 77 11.66 8.91 11.27
C GLY A 77 10.74 9.52 12.34
N THR A 78 10.19 10.71 12.09
CA THR A 78 9.31 11.42 13.02
C THR A 78 7.82 11.29 12.68
N MET A 79 7.42 10.28 11.91
CA MET A 79 6.02 10.06 11.53
C MET A 79 5.63 8.60 11.68
N ILE A 80 4.33 8.36 11.81
CA ILE A 80 3.73 7.03 11.77
C ILE A 80 3.22 6.74 10.37
N ILE A 81 3.41 5.50 9.92
CA ILE A 81 2.78 4.95 8.72
C ILE A 81 1.97 3.71 9.13
N LEU A 82 0.66 3.77 8.94
CA LEU A 82 -0.25 2.63 9.08
C LEU A 82 -0.72 2.17 7.70
N ASP A 83 -0.22 1.01 7.28
CA ASP A 83 -0.66 0.34 6.06
C ASP A 83 -1.76 -0.68 6.37
N ALA A 84 -2.70 -0.84 5.43
CA ALA A 84 -3.61 -1.97 5.35
C ALA A 84 -3.57 -2.56 3.93
N PHE A 85 -3.42 -3.88 3.80
CA PHE A 85 -3.28 -4.53 2.50
C PHE A 85 -3.83 -5.95 2.51
N GLU A 86 -4.23 -6.42 1.34
CA GLU A 86 -4.53 -7.83 1.11
C GLU A 86 -3.26 -8.64 0.80
N LEU A 87 -3.32 -9.95 1.02
CA LEU A 87 -2.23 -10.87 0.73
C LEU A 87 -2.65 -11.92 -0.29
N CYS A 88 -1.77 -12.17 -1.26
CA CYS A 88 -1.83 -13.27 -2.20
C CYS A 88 -0.68 -14.22 -1.88
N GLY A 89 -0.96 -15.20 -1.01
CA GLY A 89 0.11 -15.94 -0.34
C GLY A 89 0.81 -15.04 0.69
N ASP A 90 2.11 -14.82 0.52
CA ASP A 90 2.93 -14.00 1.42
C ASP A 90 3.19 -12.57 0.88
N LEU A 91 2.71 -12.26 -0.32
CA LEU A 91 2.95 -10.98 -0.99
C LEU A 91 1.72 -10.09 -0.92
N ARG A 92 1.94 -8.78 -0.82
CA ARG A 92 0.87 -7.79 -0.90
C ARG A 92 0.23 -7.83 -2.27
N CYS A 93 -1.10 -7.76 -2.32
CA CYS A 93 -1.84 -7.68 -3.57
C CYS A 93 -3.14 -6.90 -3.37
N GLY A 94 -3.92 -6.79 -4.44
CA GLY A 94 -5.28 -6.24 -4.41
C GLY A 94 -5.39 -4.86 -3.73
N TYR A 95 -6.38 -4.74 -2.85
CA TYR A 95 -6.62 -3.50 -2.12
C TYR A 95 -5.46 -3.20 -1.17
N GLN A 96 -4.95 -1.97 -1.26
CA GLN A 96 -3.95 -1.44 -0.33
C GLN A 96 -4.27 0.01 0.02
N PHE A 97 -4.05 0.35 1.27
CA PHE A 97 -4.33 1.65 1.87
C PHE A 97 -3.20 2.04 2.80
N GLN A 98 -2.95 3.34 2.89
CA GLN A 98 -1.98 3.91 3.80
C GLN A 98 -2.58 5.15 4.47
N LEU A 99 -2.29 5.30 5.74
CA LEU A 99 -2.56 6.51 6.52
C LEU A 99 -1.28 6.90 7.26
N THR A 100 -1.02 8.20 7.31
CA THR A 100 0.12 8.76 8.04
C THR A 100 -0.39 9.49 9.27
N GLY A 101 0.33 9.40 10.37
CA GLY A 101 0.04 10.09 11.63
C GLY A 101 1.30 10.64 12.27
N GLU A 102 1.12 11.31 13.40
CA GLU A 102 2.20 11.77 14.27
C GLU A 102 2.55 10.70 15.31
N PRO A 103 3.79 10.64 15.83
CA PRO A 103 4.23 9.61 16.79
C PRO A 103 3.41 9.50 18.09
N ASP A 104 2.70 10.55 18.47
CA ASP A 104 1.82 10.65 19.64
C ASP A 104 0.33 10.41 19.34
N ASP A 105 -0.03 10.14 18.08
CA ASP A 105 -1.39 9.77 17.72
C ASP A 105 -1.79 8.42 18.31
N ASP A 106 -3.04 8.32 18.79
CA ASP A 106 -3.62 7.06 19.26
C ASP A 106 -3.77 6.07 18.09
N VAL A 107 -3.09 4.92 18.20
CA VAL A 107 -3.05 3.90 17.15
C VAL A 107 -4.43 3.33 16.80
N PHE A 108 -5.35 3.23 17.75
CA PHE A 108 -6.70 2.73 17.51
C PHE A 108 -7.58 3.80 16.85
N VAL A 109 -7.33 5.08 17.10
CA VAL A 109 -7.96 6.18 16.35
C VAL A 109 -7.50 6.16 14.88
N LEU A 110 -6.20 6.02 14.64
CA LEU A 110 -5.65 5.87 13.28
C LEU A 110 -6.21 4.64 12.56
N LEU A 111 -6.27 3.50 13.25
CA LEU A 111 -6.88 2.28 12.73
C LEU A 111 -8.37 2.49 12.40
N GLY A 112 -9.12 3.18 13.27
CA GLY A 112 -10.52 3.52 13.03
C GLY A 112 -10.72 4.32 11.74
N HIS A 113 -9.89 5.34 11.52
CA HIS A 113 -9.90 6.12 10.28
C HIS A 113 -9.55 5.30 9.05
N LEU A 114 -8.55 4.42 9.15
CA LEU A 114 -8.15 3.56 8.04
C LEU A 114 -9.26 2.55 7.71
N VAL A 115 -9.86 1.91 8.71
CA VAL A 115 -11.00 0.99 8.54
C VAL A 115 -12.20 1.70 7.91
N GLU A 116 -12.49 2.94 8.31
CA GLU A 116 -13.55 3.72 7.68
C GLU A 116 -13.26 3.99 6.20
N ARG A 117 -12.01 4.31 5.85
CA ARG A 117 -11.58 4.48 4.45
C ARG A 117 -11.72 3.18 3.66
N ILE A 118 -11.37 2.04 4.24
CA ILE A 118 -11.56 0.72 3.61
C ILE A 118 -13.05 0.49 3.35
N ARG A 119 -13.92 0.68 4.35
CA ARG A 119 -15.39 0.50 4.20
C ARG A 119 -15.96 1.35 3.08
N ARG A 120 -15.60 2.63 3.02
CA ARG A 120 -16.07 3.55 1.96
C ARG A 120 -15.61 3.08 0.58
N THR A 121 -14.38 2.56 0.48
CA THR A 121 -13.84 2.04 -0.79
C THR A 121 -14.57 0.77 -1.22
N LEU A 122 -14.76 -0.19 -0.32
CA LEU A 122 -15.45 -1.45 -0.60
C LEU A 122 -16.95 -1.28 -0.91
N SER A 123 -17.55 -0.16 -0.52
CA SER A 123 -18.96 0.15 -0.78
C SER A 123 -19.28 0.54 -2.22
N VAL A 124 -18.26 0.78 -3.04
CA VAL A 124 -18.40 1.20 -4.45
C VAL A 124 -17.60 0.27 -5.33
N ARG A 125 -18.22 -0.20 -6.41
CA ARG A 125 -17.57 -0.91 -7.50
C ARG A 125 -17.39 0.05 -8.67
N HIS A 126 -16.20 0.08 -9.25
CA HIS A 126 -15.85 0.98 -10.36
C HIS A 126 -15.82 0.26 -11.72
N ILE A 127 -15.50 -1.03 -11.76
CA ILE A 127 -15.36 -1.81 -13.01
C ILE A 127 -16.30 -3.00 -13.03
N ASP A 128 -17.05 -3.11 -14.13
CA ASP A 128 -17.63 -4.39 -14.53
C ASP A 128 -16.58 -5.21 -15.28
N PHE A 129 -15.99 -6.20 -14.60
CA PHE A 129 -14.97 -7.08 -15.17
C PHE A 129 -15.53 -8.09 -16.18
N GLN A 130 -16.84 -8.37 -16.16
CA GLN A 130 -17.46 -9.25 -17.16
C GLN A 130 -17.60 -8.52 -18.49
N GLU A 131 -18.18 -7.32 -18.44
CA GLU A 131 -18.37 -6.47 -19.62
C GLU A 131 -17.11 -5.67 -20.01
N ARG A 132 -16.09 -5.67 -19.14
CA ARG A 132 -14.85 -4.89 -19.26
C ARG A 132 -15.14 -3.40 -19.47
N GLN A 133 -15.95 -2.82 -18.59
CA GLN A 133 -16.40 -1.43 -18.67
C GLN A 133 -16.31 -0.73 -17.32
N ILE A 134 -16.17 0.60 -17.37
CA ILE A 134 -16.29 1.44 -16.19
C ILE A 134 -17.79 1.67 -15.96
N ILE A 135 -18.27 1.42 -14.74
CA ILE A 135 -19.70 1.46 -14.42
C ILE A 135 -20.24 2.90 -14.48
N ASP A 136 -19.49 3.86 -13.92
CA ASP A 136 -19.86 5.27 -13.84
C ASP A 136 -18.85 6.16 -14.60
N SER A 137 -18.71 7.42 -14.17
CA SER A 137 -17.72 8.37 -14.71
C SER A 137 -16.48 8.51 -13.84
N THR A 138 -16.43 7.84 -12.68
CA THR A 138 -15.33 7.92 -11.73
C THR A 138 -14.78 6.53 -11.44
N VAL A 139 -13.47 6.38 -11.58
CA VAL A 139 -12.71 5.20 -11.16
C VAL A 139 -11.72 5.63 -10.08
N ARG A 140 -11.63 4.84 -9.02
CA ARG A 140 -10.59 4.97 -7.99
C ARG A 140 -9.76 3.71 -7.96
N GLY A 141 -8.44 3.87 -7.93
CA GLY A 141 -7.49 2.77 -7.94
C GLY A 141 -6.10 3.25 -7.59
N ARG A 142 -5.16 2.30 -7.64
CA ARG A 142 -3.72 2.52 -7.46
C ARG A 142 -3.02 2.27 -8.80
N ILE A 143 -1.97 3.02 -9.09
CA ILE A 143 -0.99 2.64 -10.11
C ILE A 143 0.13 1.90 -9.40
N ASP A 144 0.50 0.75 -9.94
CA ASP A 144 1.58 -0.09 -9.48
C ASP A 144 2.57 -0.38 -10.62
N LEU A 145 3.69 -1.01 -10.30
CA LEU A 145 4.65 -1.49 -11.29
C LEU A 145 4.17 -2.81 -11.90
N ASP A 146 4.18 -2.92 -13.23
CA ASP A 146 3.95 -4.19 -13.92
C ASP A 146 5.26 -4.98 -14.01
N GLU A 147 5.56 -5.78 -12.98
CA GLU A 147 6.75 -6.64 -12.97
C GLU A 147 6.75 -7.66 -14.12
N ALA A 148 5.57 -8.05 -14.62
CA ALA A 148 5.45 -9.00 -15.73
C ALA A 148 5.80 -8.38 -17.09
N GLN A 149 5.74 -7.05 -17.22
CA GLN A 149 6.10 -6.31 -18.43
C GLN A 149 7.35 -5.43 -18.25
N ASP A 150 8.28 -5.84 -17.37
CA ASP A 150 9.56 -5.16 -17.13
C ASP A 150 9.38 -3.67 -16.72
N GLY A 151 8.24 -3.33 -16.11
CA GLY A 151 7.90 -1.99 -15.66
C GLY A 151 7.69 -0.97 -16.79
N LEU A 152 7.64 -1.38 -18.07
CA LEU A 152 7.50 -0.48 -19.21
C LEU A 152 6.15 0.25 -19.25
N LEU A 153 5.12 -0.36 -18.68
CA LEU A 153 3.79 0.21 -18.54
C LEU A 153 3.31 0.05 -17.10
N PRO A 154 2.54 1.01 -16.58
CA PRO A 154 1.97 0.89 -15.24
C PRO A 154 0.94 -0.23 -15.18
N LEU A 155 0.89 -0.93 -14.05
CA LEU A 155 -0.23 -1.77 -13.68
C LEU A 155 -1.27 -0.92 -12.96
N VAL A 156 -2.56 -1.15 -13.22
CA VAL A 156 -3.64 -0.39 -12.56
C VAL A 156 -4.41 -1.36 -11.67
N VAL A 157 -4.53 -1.05 -10.39
CA VAL A 157 -5.32 -1.84 -9.45
C VAL A 157 -6.61 -1.09 -9.13
N VAL A 158 -7.74 -1.64 -9.55
CA VAL A 158 -9.08 -1.08 -9.32
C VAL A 158 -9.98 -2.18 -8.77
N ASP A 159 -10.79 -1.84 -7.77
CA ASP A 159 -11.63 -2.79 -7.06
C ASP A 159 -10.87 -4.04 -6.57
N GLY A 160 -9.64 -3.83 -6.10
CA GLY A 160 -8.76 -4.91 -5.62
C GLY A 160 -8.23 -5.84 -6.72
N LYS A 161 -8.43 -5.50 -8.00
CA LYS A 161 -8.05 -6.35 -9.14
C LYS A 161 -7.06 -5.62 -10.04
N GLU A 162 -6.03 -6.35 -10.43
CA GLU A 162 -5.02 -5.88 -11.37
C GLU A 162 -5.61 -5.81 -12.79
N VAL A 163 -5.36 -4.69 -13.46
CA VAL A 163 -5.78 -4.37 -14.81
C VAL A 163 -4.58 -3.83 -15.55
N THR A 164 -4.21 -4.46 -16.67
CA THR A 164 -3.11 -3.97 -17.49
C THR A 164 -3.42 -2.59 -18.04
N TRP A 165 -2.40 -1.74 -18.25
CA TRP A 165 -2.60 -0.41 -18.84
C TRP A 165 -3.40 -0.44 -20.14
N LYS A 166 -3.14 -1.46 -20.97
CA LYS A 166 -3.82 -1.67 -22.25
C LYS A 166 -5.30 -2.00 -22.07
N GLU A 167 -5.64 -2.85 -21.10
CA GLU A 167 -7.04 -3.17 -20.80
C GLU A 167 -7.76 -1.96 -20.22
N PHE A 168 -7.14 -1.27 -19.27
CA PHE A 168 -7.69 -0.04 -18.71
C PHE A 168 -7.96 1.01 -19.80
N GLY A 169 -7.01 1.20 -20.71
CA GLY A 169 -7.17 2.09 -21.87
C GLY A 169 -8.34 1.71 -22.79
N ARG A 170 -8.63 0.41 -22.95
CA ARG A 170 -9.84 -0.04 -23.66
C ARG A 170 -11.10 0.30 -22.87
N MET A 171 -11.11 0.10 -21.55
CA MET A 171 -12.27 0.43 -20.72
C MET A 171 -12.57 1.93 -20.75
N LEU A 172 -11.57 2.80 -20.84
CA LEU A 172 -11.76 4.25 -20.98
C LEU A 172 -12.58 4.64 -22.22
N THR A 173 -12.58 3.83 -23.28
CA THR A 173 -13.40 4.09 -24.48
C THR A 173 -14.90 4.00 -24.21
N SER A 174 -15.33 3.39 -23.10
CA SER A 174 -16.73 3.35 -22.67
C SER A 174 -17.22 4.67 -22.05
N VAL A 175 -16.32 5.56 -21.64
CA VAL A 175 -16.64 6.78 -20.86
C VAL A 175 -16.55 8.05 -21.73
N GLN A 176 -16.86 7.97 -23.03
CA GLN A 176 -16.71 9.09 -23.97
C GLN A 176 -17.41 10.36 -23.47
N GLY A 177 -16.69 11.49 -23.46
CA GLY A 177 -17.21 12.80 -23.03
C GLY A 177 -17.22 13.05 -21.52
N GLY A 178 -16.70 12.11 -20.70
CA GLY A 178 -16.59 12.27 -19.25
C GLY A 178 -15.51 13.27 -18.80
N ARG A 179 -15.73 13.92 -17.65
CA ARG A 179 -14.70 14.74 -16.98
C ARG A 179 -13.84 13.84 -16.10
N TRP A 180 -12.57 13.68 -16.45
CA TRP A 180 -11.60 12.95 -15.65
C TRP A 180 -10.92 13.88 -14.64
N LYS A 181 -10.82 13.44 -13.39
CA LYS A 181 -10.01 14.09 -12.35
C LYS A 181 -9.00 13.07 -11.82
N PRO A 182 -7.79 13.02 -12.37
CA PRO A 182 -6.74 12.21 -11.79
C PRO A 182 -6.39 12.72 -10.39
N SER A 183 -5.95 11.81 -9.50
CA SER A 183 -5.38 12.25 -8.23
C SER A 183 -4.07 13.00 -8.49
N PRO A 184 -3.63 13.91 -7.60
CA PRO A 184 -2.32 14.55 -7.72
C PRO A 184 -1.17 13.54 -7.84
N ALA A 185 -1.27 12.42 -7.12
CA ALA A 185 -0.32 11.31 -7.23
C ALA A 185 -0.31 10.63 -8.61
N PHE A 186 -1.46 10.52 -9.28
CA PHE A 186 -1.54 10.00 -10.64
C PHE A 186 -0.87 10.95 -11.65
N ILE A 187 -1.05 12.26 -11.47
CA ILE A 187 -0.37 13.27 -12.30
C ILE A 187 1.14 13.18 -12.10
N GLN A 188 1.59 13.10 -10.85
CA GLN A 188 3.01 12.98 -10.51
C GLN A 188 3.64 11.69 -11.05
N ALA A 189 2.95 10.55 -10.93
CA ALA A 189 3.43 9.28 -11.47
C ALA A 189 3.53 9.30 -13.00
N LEU A 190 2.61 9.98 -13.69
CA LEU A 190 2.71 10.19 -15.15
C LEU A 190 3.88 11.10 -15.53
N ASP A 191 4.13 12.16 -14.76
CA ASP A 191 5.27 13.04 -14.98
C ASP A 191 6.60 12.30 -14.74
N GLU A 192 6.70 11.50 -13.67
CA GLU A 192 7.89 10.70 -13.35
C GLU A 192 8.15 9.59 -14.37
N ALA A 193 7.10 8.89 -14.83
CA ALA A 193 7.21 7.90 -15.92
C ALA A 193 7.60 8.54 -17.26
N ALA A 194 7.18 9.78 -17.53
CA ALA A 194 7.56 10.52 -18.73
C ALA A 194 9.00 11.08 -18.67
N LEU A 195 9.55 11.26 -17.47
CA LEU A 195 10.87 11.86 -17.23
C LEU A 195 12.02 10.85 -17.12
N GLY A 196 11.75 9.55 -17.14
CA GLY A 196 12.75 8.51 -16.90
C GLY A 196 13.30 8.54 -15.46
N PRO A 197 14.11 7.56 -15.06
CA PRO A 197 14.55 7.41 -13.68
C PRO A 197 15.36 8.63 -13.23
N ARG A 198 14.74 9.50 -12.42
CA ARG A 198 15.46 10.53 -11.69
C ARG A 198 16.21 9.85 -10.56
N ARG A 199 17.54 9.83 -10.65
CA ARG A 199 18.41 9.55 -9.50
C ARG A 199 18.00 10.50 -8.38
N CYS A 200 17.46 9.95 -7.30
CA CYS A 200 17.21 10.72 -6.09
C CYS A 200 18.58 11.16 -5.53
N PRO A 201 18.83 12.46 -5.32
CA PRO A 201 20.02 12.89 -4.60
C PRO A 201 19.82 12.54 -3.12
N MET A 202 20.75 11.76 -2.58
CA MET A 202 20.86 11.53 -1.14
C MET A 202 20.97 12.88 -0.42
N LEU A 203 20.13 13.09 0.60
CA LEU A 203 20.35 14.06 1.67
C LEU A 203 20.50 13.27 2.96
#